data_AF-A0A7V9N910-F1
#
_entry.id   AF-A0A7V9N910-F1
#
_cell.length_a   1.000
_cell.length_b   1.000
_cell.length_c   1.000
_cell.angle_alpha   90.00
_cell.angle_beta   90.00
_cell.angle_gamma   90.00
#
_symmetry.space_group_name_H-M   'P 1'
#
loop_
_entity.id
_entity.type
_entity.pdbx_description
1 polymer ?
#
loop_
_entity_poly.entity_id
_entity_poly.type
_entity_poly.pdbx_seq_one_letter_code
_entity_poly.pdbx_strand_id
1 'polypeptide(L)'
;GALDAFTRDEMNLLIQKIWMETGKTIIFVTHNVSEAIFLADRVVVLTPRPGRLAHIFPIDLPRPRTIDMTYSPEFIRMILEVKASIERGSPGNSAAVANVMDMG
;
A
#
# COMPACT_ATOMS: atom_id res chain seq x y z
N GLY A 1 3.17 19.95 -0.32
CA GLY A 1 4.45 19.76 0.38
C GLY A 1 4.67 18.27 0.49
N ALA A 2 5.80 17.77 0.00
CA ALA A 2 6.10 16.35 0.06
C ALA A 2 6.40 15.96 1.50
N LEU A 3 5.67 14.98 2.04
CA LEU A 3 6.11 14.26 3.24
C LEU A 3 7.48 13.65 2.89
N ASP A 4 8.53 14.02 3.62
CA ASP A 4 9.85 13.40 3.44
C ASP A 4 9.80 11.92 3.85
N ALA A 5 10.80 11.15 3.43
CA ALA A 5 10.79 9.70 3.62
C ALA A 5 10.71 9.31 5.11
N PHE A 6 11.42 10.04 5.96
CA PHE A 6 11.46 9.79 7.40
C PHE A 6 10.10 10.03 8.07
N THR A 7 9.47 11.18 7.80
CA THR A 7 8.15 11.51 8.33
C THR A 7 7.08 10.52 7.86
N ARG A 8 7.23 9.97 6.63
CA ARG A 8 6.34 8.93 6.13
C ARG A 8 6.50 7.62 6.87
N ASP A 9 7.72 7.20 7.15
CA ASP A 9 7.99 5.96 7.87
C ASP A 9 7.42 6.02 9.29
N GLU A 10 7.58 7.16 9.99
CA GLU A 10 6.95 7.39 11.29
C GLU A 10 5.42 7.34 11.22
N MET A 11 4.83 7.99 10.20
CA MET A 11 3.38 7.97 9.98
C MET A 11 2.87 6.54 9.73
N ASN A 12 3.59 5.75 8.94
CA ASN A 12 3.24 4.37 8.65
C ASN A 12 3.25 3.48 9.90
N LEU A 13 4.29 3.64 10.74
CA LEU A 13 4.38 2.94 12.02
C LEU A 13 3.24 3.35 12.97
N LEU A 14 2.90 4.64 13.02
CA LEU A 14 1.80 5.15 13.83
C LEU A 14 0.44 4.59 13.38
N ILE A 15 0.17 4.59 12.07
CA ILE A 15 -1.08 4.04 11.52
C ILE A 15 -1.18 2.55 11.83
N GLN A 16 -0.10 1.78 11.64
CA GLN A 16 -0.08 0.35 11.99
C GLN A 16 -0.39 0.15 13.48
N LYS A 17 0.23 0.95 14.36
CA LYS A 17 -0.02 0.87 15.80
C LYS A 17 -1.48 1.12 16.14
N ILE A 18 -2.07 2.20 15.62
CA ILE A 18 -3.48 2.54 15.84
C ILE A 18 -4.38 1.41 15.35
N TRP A 19 -4.10 0.85 14.18
CA TRP A 19 -4.87 -0.27 13.65
C TRP A 19 -4.81 -1.49 14.57
N MET A 20 -3.61 -1.90 15.00
CA MET A 20 -3.41 -3.03 15.91
C MET A 20 -4.10 -2.83 17.26
N GLU A 21 -4.15 -1.59 17.77
CA GLU A 21 -4.82 -1.26 19.03
C GLU A 21 -6.34 -1.19 18.91
N THR A 22 -6.87 -0.77 17.75
CA THR A 22 -8.30 -0.48 17.59
C THR A 22 -9.08 -1.60 16.89
N GLY A 23 -8.42 -2.43 16.09
CA GLY A 23 -9.03 -3.50 15.29
C GLY A 23 -10.06 -2.99 14.26
N LYS A 24 -10.01 -1.72 13.89
CA LYS A 24 -10.94 -1.12 12.93
C LYS A 24 -10.50 -1.43 11.51
N THR A 25 -11.47 -1.63 10.61
CA THR A 25 -11.18 -1.65 9.17
C THR A 25 -10.79 -0.24 8.72
N ILE A 26 -9.62 -0.09 8.09
CA ILE A 26 -9.11 1.19 7.59
C ILE A 26 -8.91 1.11 6.08
N ILE A 27 -9.42 2.10 5.36
CA ILE A 27 -9.14 2.31 3.94
C ILE A 27 -8.25 3.55 3.82
N PHE A 28 -7.07 3.39 3.20
CA PHE A 28 -6.13 4.48 2.98
C PHE A 28 -5.82 4.60 1.48
N VAL A 29 -5.99 5.80 0.91
CA VAL A 29 -5.73 6.04 -0.52
C VAL A 29 -4.41 6.78 -0.67
N THR A 30 -3.48 6.21 -1.43
CA THR A 30 -2.16 6.77 -1.68
C THR A 30 -1.74 6.63 -3.15
N HIS A 31 -0.75 7.43 -3.53
CA HIS A 31 -0.03 7.30 -4.79
C HIS A 31 1.34 6.62 -4.60
N ASN A 32 1.70 6.25 -3.36
CA ASN A 32 2.95 5.56 -3.05
C ASN A 32 2.71 4.07 -2.84
N VAL A 33 3.24 3.25 -3.76
CA VAL A 33 3.11 1.79 -3.74
C VAL A 33 3.79 1.15 -2.51
N SER A 34 4.90 1.71 -2.04
CA SER A 34 5.61 1.17 -0.87
C SER A 34 4.76 1.35 0.40
N GLU A 35 4.21 2.55 0.59
CA GLU A 35 3.27 2.84 1.68
C GLU A 35 2.01 1.97 1.60
N ALA A 36 1.53 1.73 0.37
CA ALA A 36 0.41 0.85 0.13
C ALA A 36 0.65 -0.57 0.65
N ILE A 37 1.77 -1.15 0.27
CA ILE A 37 2.15 -2.51 0.68
C ILE A 37 2.46 -2.55 2.18
N PHE A 38 3.12 -1.53 2.73
CA PHE A 38 3.46 -1.48 4.15
C PHE A 38 2.21 -1.51 5.03
N LEU A 39 1.15 -0.80 4.66
CA LEU A 39 -0.05 -0.70 5.47
C LEU A 39 -1.09 -1.78 5.15
N ALA A 40 -1.18 -2.28 3.93
CA ALA A 40 -2.32 -3.08 3.50
C ALA A 40 -2.28 -4.56 3.89
N ASP A 41 -3.45 -5.16 4.07
CA ASP A 41 -3.65 -6.61 3.88
C ASP A 41 -4.10 -6.89 2.43
N ARG A 42 -4.73 -5.89 1.79
CA ARG A 42 -5.04 -5.89 0.35
C ARG A 42 -4.72 -4.54 -0.29
N VAL A 43 -4.00 -4.57 -1.40
CA VAL A 43 -3.74 -3.41 -2.25
C VAL A 43 -4.67 -3.44 -3.45
N VAL A 44 -5.53 -2.43 -3.56
CA VAL A 44 -6.52 -2.26 -4.61
C VAL A 44 -6.04 -1.21 -5.59
N VAL A 45 -5.85 -1.61 -6.86
CA VAL A 45 -5.47 -0.69 -7.94
C VAL A 45 -6.72 -0.28 -8.69
N LEU A 46 -6.91 1.02 -8.85
CA LEU A 46 -8.00 1.59 -9.63
C LEU A 46 -7.50 2.12 -10.98
N THR A 47 -8.26 1.91 -12.05
CA THR A 47 -8.00 2.55 -13.34
C THR A 47 -8.11 4.07 -13.20
N PRO A 48 -7.33 4.84 -13.96
CA PRO A 48 -7.60 6.26 -14.12
C PRO A 48 -8.96 6.48 -14.76
N ARG A 49 -9.52 7.67 -14.51
CA ARG A 49 -10.89 8.09 -14.83
C ARG A 49 -11.48 7.43 -16.10
N PRO A 50 -12.65 6.76 -16.00
CA PRO A 50 -13.44 6.54 -14.77
C PRO A 50 -12.77 5.51 -13.84
N GLY A 51 -12.81 5.77 -12.52
CA GLY A 51 -12.20 4.91 -11.50
C GLY A 51 -12.89 3.56 -11.39
N ARG A 52 -12.34 2.53 -12.04
CA ARG A 52 -12.81 1.14 -11.95
C ARG A 52 -11.77 0.28 -11.25
N LEU A 53 -12.21 -0.81 -10.66
CA LEU A 53 -11.31 -1.81 -10.12
C LEU A 53 -10.46 -2.41 -11.25
N ALA A 54 -9.14 -2.27 -11.16
CA ALA A 54 -8.19 -2.87 -12.11
C ALA A 54 -7.63 -4.18 -11.58
N HIS A 55 -7.17 -4.20 -10.32
CA HIS A 55 -6.59 -5.39 -9.70
C HIS A 55 -6.65 -5.32 -8.17
N ILE A 56 -6.61 -6.49 -7.52
CA ILE A 56 -6.48 -6.62 -6.07
C ILE A 56 -5.28 -7.53 -5.79
N PHE A 57 -4.32 -7.03 -5.02
CA PHE A 57 -3.15 -7.78 -4.57
C PHE A 57 -3.32 -8.14 -3.08
N PRO A 58 -3.34 -9.43 -2.72
CA PRO A 58 -3.20 -9.82 -1.31
C PRO A 58 -1.78 -9.57 -0.82
N ILE A 59 -1.62 -9.03 0.38
CA ILE A 59 -0.33 -8.75 0.99
C ILE A 59 -0.10 -9.71 2.16
N ASP A 60 0.59 -10.80 1.89
CA ASP A 60 0.91 -11.83 2.88
C ASP A 60 2.23 -11.53 3.60
N LEU A 61 2.29 -10.35 4.22
CA LEU A 61 3.42 -9.94 5.07
C LEU A 61 3.01 -10.00 6.54
N PRO A 62 3.81 -10.64 7.40
CA PRO A 62 3.50 -10.75 8.82
C PRO A 62 3.47 -9.36 9.48
N ARG A 63 2.63 -9.24 10.50
CA ARG A 63 2.52 -8.05 11.37
C ARG A 63 3.14 -8.36 12.75
N PRO A 64 3.73 -7.38 13.45
CA PRO A 64 3.93 -6.00 13.03
C PRO A 64 5.02 -5.87 11.96
N ARG A 65 4.80 -5.00 10.97
CA ARG A 65 5.83 -4.71 9.94
C ARG A 65 6.82 -3.68 10.47
N THR A 66 8.08 -3.83 10.07
CA THR A 66 9.18 -2.93 10.40
C THR A 66 9.70 -2.23 9.15
N ILE A 67 10.40 -1.11 9.33
CA ILE A 67 11.02 -0.40 8.19
C ILE A 67 12.04 -1.29 7.48
N ASP A 68 12.75 -2.15 8.20
CA ASP A 68 13.72 -3.07 7.61
C ASP A 68 13.09 -4.05 6.62
N MET A 69 11.82 -4.45 6.83
CA MET A 69 11.10 -5.32 5.90
C MET A 69 10.90 -4.68 4.53
N THR A 70 10.93 -3.34 4.42
CA THR A 70 10.80 -2.64 3.13
C THR A 70 11.95 -2.92 2.17
N TYR A 71 13.09 -3.38 2.70
CA TYR A 71 14.26 -3.77 1.94
C TYR A 71 14.30 -5.27 1.60
N SER A 72 13.34 -6.05 2.10
CA SER A 72 13.29 -7.49 1.84
C SER A 72 13.00 -7.80 0.36
N PRO A 73 13.55 -8.89 -0.20
CA PRO A 73 13.24 -9.31 -1.57
C PRO A 73 11.74 -9.48 -1.82
N GLU A 74 11.00 -9.98 -0.83
CA GLU A 74 9.55 -10.21 -0.91
C GLU A 74 8.80 -8.88 -1.05
N PHE A 75 9.16 -7.88 -0.23
CA PHE A 75 8.55 -6.55 -0.29
C PHE A 75 8.84 -5.85 -1.62
N ILE A 76 10.09 -5.89 -2.07
CA ILE A 76 10.51 -5.32 -3.34
C ILE A 76 9.79 -6.01 -4.50
N ARG A 77 9.64 -7.34 -4.46
CA ARG A 77 8.90 -8.09 -5.46
C ARG A 77 7.44 -7.60 -5.57
N MET A 78 6.75 -7.44 -4.45
CA MET A 78 5.38 -6.92 -4.45
C MET A 78 5.29 -5.49 -5.02
N ILE A 79 6.26 -4.61 -4.71
CA ILE A 79 6.32 -3.27 -5.32
C ILE A 79 6.37 -3.39 -6.85
N LEU A 80 7.25 -4.25 -7.38
CA LEU A 80 7.41 -4.42 -8.82
C LEU A 80 6.14 -4.99 -9.46
N GLU A 81 5.48 -5.95 -8.81
CA GLU A 81 4.22 -6.54 -9.30
C GLU A 81 3.10 -5.51 -9.38
N VAL A 82 2.91 -4.71 -8.32
CA VAL A 82 1.90 -3.64 -8.29
C VAL A 82 2.20 -2.56 -9.33
N LYS A 83 3.46 -2.10 -9.43
CA LYS A 83 3.87 -1.10 -10.43
C LYS A 83 3.64 -1.59 -11.86
N ALA A 84 4.06 -2.82 -12.17
CA ALA A 84 3.85 -3.40 -13.50
C ALA A 84 2.35 -3.50 -13.84
N SER A 85 1.47 -3.76 -12.87
CA SER A 85 0.03 -3.75 -13.10
C SER A 85 -0.53 -2.35 -13.39
N ILE A 86 0.00 -1.32 -12.73
CA ILE A 86 -0.39 0.07 -12.99
C ILE A 86 0.03 0.46 -14.41
N GLU A 87 1.27 0.16 -14.80
CA GLU A 87 1.81 0.49 -16.13
C GLU A 87 1.02 -0.20 -17.26
N ARG A 88 0.66 -1.47 -17.09
CA ARG A 88 -0.17 -2.21 -18.06
C ARG A 88 -1.61 -1.70 -18.14
N GLY A 89 -2.17 -1.24 -17.02
CA GLY A 89 -3.56 -0.78 -16.93
C GLY A 89 -3.76 0.67 -17.37
N SER A 90 -2.72 1.52 -17.28
CA SER A 90 -2.77 2.90 -17.74
C SER A 90 -1.36 3.51 -17.89
N PRO A 91 -0.78 3.51 -19.10
CA PRO A 91 0.53 4.12 -19.34
C PRO A 91 0.48 5.62 -19.05
N GLY A 92 1.30 6.10 -18.11
CA GLY A 92 1.54 7.53 -17.89
C GLY A 92 0.51 8.28 -17.05
N ASN A 93 -0.40 7.60 -16.32
CA ASN A 93 -1.37 8.27 -15.46
C ASN A 93 -1.39 7.65 -14.05
N SER A 94 -1.40 8.49 -13.01
CA SER A 94 -1.34 8.03 -11.62
C SER A 94 -2.60 7.23 -11.26
N ALA A 95 -2.48 5.90 -11.27
CA ALA A 95 -3.49 5.03 -10.68
C ALA A 95 -3.57 5.30 -9.18
N ALA A 96 -4.80 5.42 -8.66
CA ALA A 96 -5.00 5.49 -7.22
C ALA A 96 -4.83 4.08 -6.65
N VAL A 97 -4.01 3.98 -5.60
CA VAL A 97 -3.82 2.74 -4.85
C VAL A 97 -4.54 2.88 -3.53
N ALA A 98 -5.49 1.98 -3.26
CA ALA A 98 -6.19 1.93 -1.99
C ALA A 98 -5.75 0.71 -1.19
N ASN A 99 -5.50 0.94 0.09
CA ASN A 99 -5.03 -0.07 1.03
C ASN A 99 -6.20 -0.43 1.93
N VAL A 100 -6.47 -1.72 2.08
CA VAL A 100 -7.44 -2.18 3.07
C VAL A 100 -6.67 -2.88 4.18
N MET A 101 -6.81 -2.35 5.39
CA MET A 101 -6.41 -3.00 6.65
C MET A 101 -7.65 -3.58 7.31
N ASP A 102 -7.66 -4.88 7.58
CA ASP A 102 -8.80 -5.57 8.16
C ASP A 102 -8.37 -6.72 9.07
N MET A 103 -9.18 -7.05 10.07
CA MET A 103 -8.83 -8.09 11.06
C MET A 103 -9.06 -9.53 10.56
N GLY A 104 -9.56 -9.69 9.33
CA GLY A 104 -9.98 -10.98 8.74
C GLY A 104 -11.44 -10.97 8.31
#